data_AF-A0A2E1L3L4-F1
#
_entry.id   AF-A0A2E1L3L4-F1
#
_cell.length_a   1.000
_cell.length_b   1.000
_cell.length_c   1.000
_cell.angle_alpha   90.00
_cell.angle_beta   90.00
_cell.angle_gamma   90.00
#
_symmetry.space_group_name_H-M   'P 1'
#
loop_
_entity.id
_entity.type
_entity.pdbx_description
1 polymer ?
#
loop_
_entity_poly.entity_id
_entity_poly.type
_entity_poly.pdbx_seq_one_letter_code
_entity_poly.pdbx_strand_id
1 'polypeptide(L)' 'AVAAGGNVLEAHKMLCWFLLVGWAIYPLGYMAGTDGWYNGIEAFLPSMEVIYNIGDAINKIGFGLVVYGLAVKES' A
#
# COMPACT_ATOMS: atom_id res chain seq x y z
N ALA A 1 5.64 16.38 11.21
CA ALA A 1 5.96 16.38 9.77
C ALA A 1 6.23 17.79 9.22
N VAL A 2 5.29 18.73 9.31
CA VAL A 2 5.46 20.10 8.76
C VAL A 2 6.71 20.80 9.32
N ALA A 3 7.00 20.61 10.61
CA ALA A 3 8.20 21.16 11.25
C ALA A 3 9.53 20.57 10.74
N ALA A 4 9.52 19.38 10.10
CA ALA A 4 10.73 18.75 9.55
C ALA A 4 11.11 19.33 8.18
N GLY A 5 10.13 19.83 7.40
CA GLY A 5 10.35 20.42 6.07
C GLY A 5 11.01 19.47 5.05
N GLY A 6 11.36 20.00 3.88
CA GLY A 6 12.24 19.34 2.90
C GLY A 6 11.84 17.91 2.49
N ASN A 7 12.86 17.05 2.31
CA ASN A 7 12.66 15.67 1.86
C ASN A 7 11.88 14.85 2.90
N VAL A 8 12.04 15.14 4.20
CA VAL A 8 11.32 14.43 5.28
C VAL A 8 9.81 14.66 5.17
N LEU A 9 9.37 15.88 4.87
CA LEU A 9 7.95 16.17 4.68
C LEU A 9 7.38 15.49 3.43
N GLU A 10 8.15 15.43 2.34
CA GLU A 10 7.75 14.75 1.10
C GLU A 10 7.60 13.24 1.32
N ALA A 11 8.62 12.60 1.91
CA ALA A 11 8.57 11.20 2.28
C ALA A 11 7.41 10.91 3.22
N HIS A 12 7.19 11.72 4.26
CA HIS A 12 6.06 11.55 5.17
C HIS A 12 4.71 11.54 4.44
N LYS A 13 4.48 12.48 3.50
CA LYS A 13 3.24 12.52 2.72
C LYS A 13 3.06 11.25 1.89
N MET A 14 4.12 10.74 1.27
CA MET A 14 4.07 9.47 0.55
C MET A 14 3.77 8.29 1.49
N LEU A 15 4.42 8.22 2.66
CA LEU A 15 4.16 7.17 3.65
C LEU A 15 2.70 7.18 4.16
N CYS A 16 2.08 8.36 4.30
CA CYS A 16 0.65 8.44 4.59
C CYS A 16 -0.23 7.82 3.49
N TRP A 17 0.17 7.95 2.22
CA TRP A 17 -0.56 7.30 1.11
C TRP A 17 -0.43 5.77 1.13
N PHE A 18 0.66 5.20 1.62
CA PHE A 18 0.74 3.75 1.87
C PHE A 18 -0.27 3.31 2.94
N LEU A 19 -0.43 4.08 4.02
CA LEU A 19 -1.43 3.79 5.05
C LEU A 19 -2.87 4.01 4.58
N LEU A 20 -3.11 4.93 3.64
CA LEU A 20 -4.45 5.19 3.14
C LEU A 20 -4.82 4.27 1.98
N VAL A 21 -4.10 4.37 0.85
CA VAL A 21 -4.40 3.62 -0.38
C VAL A 21 -3.75 2.24 -0.35
N GLY A 22 -2.50 2.14 0.08
CA GLY A 22 -1.79 0.86 0.12
C GLY A 22 -2.51 -0.15 1.02
N TRP A 23 -2.93 0.27 2.22
CA TRP A 23 -3.64 -0.59 3.16
C TRP A 23 -5.08 -0.91 2.74
N ALA A 24 -5.76 -0.05 1.98
CA ALA A 24 -7.11 -0.31 1.49
C ALA A 24 -7.19 -1.53 0.54
N ILE A 25 -6.06 -1.97 -0.02
CA ILE A 25 -5.98 -3.16 -0.88
C ILE A 25 -6.33 -4.43 -0.11
N TYR A 26 -5.95 -4.55 1.18
CA TYR A 26 -6.23 -5.75 1.97
C TYR A 26 -7.73 -5.99 2.23
N PRO A 27 -8.54 -5.02 2.72
CA PRO A 27 -9.97 -5.25 2.86
C PRO A 27 -10.64 -5.52 1.49
N LEU A 28 -10.15 -4.93 0.39
CA LEU A 28 -10.64 -5.26 -0.96
C LEU A 28 -10.36 -6.72 -1.34
N GLY A 29 -9.14 -7.20 -1.11
CA GLY A 29 -8.80 -8.61 -1.34
C GLY A 29 -9.62 -9.56 -0.46
N TYR A 30 -9.85 -9.20 0.81
CA TYR A 30 -10.69 -9.98 1.72
C TYR A 30 -12.12 -10.10 1.19
N MET A 31 -12.74 -8.99 0.80
CA MET A 31 -14.09 -8.98 0.24
C MET A 31 -14.16 -9.70 -1.12
N ALA A 32 -13.09 -9.67 -1.92
CA ALA A 32 -13.03 -10.39 -3.19
C ALA A 32 -12.89 -11.92 -3.04
N GLY A 33 -12.28 -12.38 -1.94
CA GLY A 33 -12.08 -13.81 -1.67
C GLY A 33 -13.01 -14.43 -0.63
N THR A 34 -13.96 -13.66 -0.09
CA THR A 34 -14.90 -14.13 0.95
C THR A 34 -16.32 -14.13 0.41
N ASP A 35 -16.97 -15.29 0.48
CA ASP A 35 -18.35 -15.47 0.08
C ASP A 35 -19.30 -14.46 0.74
N GLY A 36 -20.28 -13.97 -0.02
CA GLY A 36 -21.34 -13.09 0.48
C GLY A 36 -21.08 -11.58 0.34
N TRP A 37 -19.86 -11.15 0.01
CA TRP A 37 -19.58 -9.74 -0.31
C TRP A 37 -19.91 -9.39 -1.76
N TYR A 38 -19.40 -10.18 -2.70
CA TYR A 38 -19.57 -9.94 -4.13
C TYR A 38 -19.71 -11.28 -4.88
N ASN A 39 -20.88 -11.90 -4.79
CA ASN A 39 -21.13 -13.19 -5.44
C ASN A 39 -20.76 -13.15 -6.94
N GLY A 40 -19.84 -14.02 -7.36
CA GLY A 40 -19.40 -14.13 -8.76
C GLY A 40 -18.32 -13.12 -9.18
N ILE A 41 -17.80 -12.27 -8.28
CA ILE A 41 -16.74 -11.30 -8.63
C ILE A 41 -15.40 -11.98 -8.93
N GLU A 42 -15.18 -13.16 -8.38
CA GLU A 42 -14.01 -14.02 -8.60
C GLU A 42 -13.86 -14.49 -10.06
N ALA A 43 -14.92 -14.36 -10.88
CA ALA A 43 -14.82 -14.55 -12.32
C ALA A 43 -14.09 -13.39 -13.04
N PHE A 44 -13.95 -12.24 -12.38
CA PHE A 44 -13.41 -11.00 -12.95
C PHE A 44 -12.20 -10.47 -12.19
N LEU A 45 -12.10 -10.73 -10.89
CA LEU A 45 -10.96 -10.33 -10.07
C LEU A 45 -9.96 -11.47 -9.89
N PRO A 46 -8.66 -11.16 -9.76
CA PRO A 46 -7.66 -12.14 -9.33
C PRO A 46 -8.02 -12.72 -7.96
N SER A 47 -7.47 -13.89 -7.64
CA SER A 47 -7.65 -14.49 -6.32
C SER A 47 -7.14 -13.56 -5.20
N MET A 48 -7.70 -13.72 -4.00
CA MET A 48 -7.29 -12.97 -2.81
C MET A 48 -5.76 -12.97 -2.61
N GLU A 49 -5.13 -14.12 -2.82
CA GLU A 49 -3.67 -14.28 -2.70
C GLU A 49 -2.90 -13.37 -3.66
N VAL A 50 -3.38 -13.20 -4.89
CA VAL A 50 -2.75 -12.29 -5.86
C VAL A 50 -2.93 -10.85 -5.42
N ILE A 51 -4.14 -10.47 -4.98
CA ILE A 51 -4.44 -9.12 -4.49
C ILE A 51 -3.57 -8.79 -3.27
N TYR A 52 -3.41 -9.72 -2.34
CA TYR A 52 -2.58 -9.56 -1.15
C TYR A 52 -1.10 -9.46 -1.47
N ASN A 53 -0.60 -10.24 -2.41
CA ASN A 53 0.79 -10.13 -2.87
C ASN A 53 1.07 -8.76 -3.52
N ILE A 54 0.10 -8.20 -4.26
CA ILE A 54 0.19 -6.83 -4.79
C ILE A 54 0.20 -5.81 -3.64
N GLY A 55 -0.71 -5.95 -2.68
CA GLY A 55 -0.75 -5.14 -1.47
C GLY A 55 0.58 -5.17 -0.71
N ASP A 56 1.19 -6.35 -0.59
CA ASP A 56 2.48 -6.56 0.05
C ASP A 56 3.63 -5.92 -0.72
N ALA A 57 3.68 -6.08 -2.05
CA ALA A 57 4.71 -5.44 -2.86
C ALA A 57 4.65 -3.90 -2.72
N ILE A 58 3.46 -3.32 -2.68
CA ILE A 58 3.26 -1.88 -2.45
C ILE A 58 3.69 -1.52 -1.01
N ASN A 59 3.09 -2.13 0.01
CA ASN A 59 3.28 -1.70 1.41
C ASN A 59 4.59 -2.14 2.06
N LYS A 60 5.30 -3.11 1.49
CA LYS A 60 6.59 -3.59 2.03
C LYS A 60 7.74 -3.08 1.17
N ILE A 61 7.76 -3.43 -0.12
CA ILE A 61 8.86 -3.03 -1.02
C ILE A 61 8.77 -1.54 -1.34
N GLY A 62 7.61 -1.06 -1.81
CA GLY A 62 7.42 0.35 -2.14
C GLY A 62 7.64 1.27 -0.93
N PHE A 63 7.09 0.90 0.23
CA PHE A 63 7.33 1.62 1.49
C PHE A 63 8.82 1.69 1.83
N GLY A 64 9.51 0.53 1.79
CA GLY A 64 10.95 0.46 2.07
C GLY A 64 11.78 1.32 1.12
N LEU A 65 11.43 1.35 -0.17
CA LEU A 65 12.10 2.20 -1.16
C LEU A 65 11.94 3.69 -0.89
N VAL A 66 10.77 4.14 -0.40
CA VAL A 66 10.57 5.54 -0.02
C VAL A 66 11.43 5.91 1.19
N VAL A 67 11.50 5.06 2.21
CA VAL A 67 12.34 5.29 3.39
C VAL A 67 13.82 5.28 3.01
N TYR A 68 14.26 4.31 2.20
CA TYR A 68 15.63 4.26 1.70
C TYR A 68 15.99 5.51 0.88
N GLY A 69 15.09 5.91 -0.03
CA GLY A 69 15.27 7.12 -0.83
C GLY A 69 15.39 8.39 0.02
N LEU A 70 14.63 8.48 1.11
CA LEU A 70 14.79 9.56 2.09
C LEU A 70 16.17 9.49 2.76
N ALA A 71 16.56 8.32 3.26
CA ALA A 71 17.84 8.14 3.96
C ALA A 71 19.04 8.57 3.09
N VAL A 72 19.04 8.20 1.80
CA VAL A 72 20.11 8.59 0.86
C VAL A 72 20.12 10.10 0.60
N LYS A 73 18.96 10.76 0.56
CA LYS A 73 18.86 12.21 0.33
C LYS A 73 19.24 13.05 1.56
N GLU A 74 19.11 12.50 2.76
CA GLU A 74 19.44 13.14 4.04
C GLU A 74 20.82 12.72 4.58
N SER A 75 21.61 12.00 3.77
CA SER A 75 23.00 11.60 4.08
C SER A 75 24.01 12.70 3.79
#